data_AF-A0A8H6JCJ1-F1
#
_entry.id   AF-A0A8H6JCJ1-F1
#
_cell.length_a   1.000
_cell.length_b   1.000
_cell.length_c   1.000
_cell.angle_alpha   90.00
_cell.angle_beta   90.00
_cell.angle_gamma   90.00
#
_symmetry.space_group_name_H-M   'P 1'
#
loop_
_entity.id
_entity.type
_entity.pdbx_description
1 polymer ?
#
loop_
_entity_poly.entity_id
_entity_poly.type
_entity_poly.pdbx_seq_one_letter_code
_entity_poly.pdbx_strand_id
1 'polypeptide(L)'
;MPVTHVRPNDHVHLQSIASLFNSTPKIVTLTGAGISTNAGIPMSRIASRASPTRTHRFIRNLRDAGRLVRHYTQNIDCLEEKVGMSTDLREGPENRWDEGGRDEKTLSGREPLCPGCAEVSETRVTSGKRATAVGTLRPDIVLYDEEDLRAESINAIIQYDLSRRPDSFSL
;
A
#
# COMPACT_ATOMS: atom_id res chain seq x y z
N MET A 1 -1.66 26.61 -8.00
CA MET A 1 -0.29 26.92 -7.51
C MET A 1 0.68 26.68 -8.65
N PRO A 2 1.62 27.59 -8.94
CA PRO A 2 2.63 27.34 -9.98
C PRO A 2 3.53 26.18 -9.55
N VAL A 3 3.75 25.23 -10.46
CA VAL A 3 4.65 24.10 -10.24
C VAL A 3 6.06 24.55 -10.62
N THR A 4 6.98 24.54 -9.66
CA THR A 4 8.40 24.83 -9.90
C THR A 4 9.14 23.53 -10.17
N HIS A 5 9.75 23.41 -11.36
CA HIS A 5 10.55 22.24 -11.70
C HIS A 5 11.99 22.40 -11.19
N VAL A 6 12.33 21.66 -10.14
CA VAL A 6 13.66 21.70 -9.51
C VAL A 6 14.55 20.63 -10.14
N ARG A 7 15.72 21.04 -10.67
CA ARG A 7 16.73 20.12 -11.23
C ARG A 7 17.72 19.66 -10.15
N PRO A 8 18.41 18.52 -10.30
CA PRO A 8 19.38 18.04 -9.32
C PRO A 8 20.54 19.01 -9.00
N ASN A 9 20.86 19.93 -9.91
CA ASN A 9 21.91 20.94 -9.74
C ASN A 9 21.37 22.29 -9.23
N ASP A 10 20.08 22.38 -8.94
CA ASP A 10 19.44 23.60 -8.45
C ASP A 10 19.63 23.73 -6.94
N HIS A 11 20.86 24.04 -6.55
CA HIS A 11 21.29 24.06 -5.15
C HIS A 11 20.47 25.01 -4.27
N VAL A 12 19.96 26.11 -4.82
CA VAL A 12 19.18 27.10 -4.06
C VAL A 12 17.82 26.51 -3.67
N HIS A 13 17.07 25.97 -4.63
CA HIS A 13 15.78 25.35 -4.35
C HIS A 13 15.93 24.06 -3.53
N LEU A 14 16.95 23.24 -3.82
CA LEU A 14 17.23 22.04 -3.04
C LEU A 14 17.59 22.35 -1.59
N GLN A 15 18.40 23.40 -1.34
CA GLN A 15 18.72 23.84 0.02
C GLN A 15 17.49 24.38 0.75
N SER A 16 16.62 25.09 0.02
CA SER A 16 15.35 25.59 0.56
C SER A 16 14.43 24.43 0.96
N ILE A 17 14.30 23.42 0.11
CA ILE A 17 13.55 22.19 0.39
C ILE A 17 14.16 21.45 1.59
N ALA A 18 15.48 21.26 1.62
CA ALA A 18 16.16 20.59 2.72
C ALA A 18 15.97 21.33 4.06
N SER A 19 15.98 22.68 4.03
CA SER A 19 15.76 23.50 5.21
C SER A 19 14.31 23.43 5.69
N LEU A 20 13.34 23.42 4.76
CA LEU A 20 11.93 23.18 5.07
C LEU A 20 11.77 21.81 5.72
N PHE A 21 12.30 20.75 5.11
CA PHE A 21 12.26 19.43 5.71
C PHE A 21 12.93 19.44 7.08
N ASN A 22 14.12 19.99 7.27
CA ASN A 22 14.77 19.97 8.59
C ASN A 22 14.00 20.70 9.70
N SER A 23 13.26 21.76 9.36
CA SER A 23 12.50 22.56 10.34
C SER A 23 11.10 22.03 10.62
N THR A 24 10.58 21.10 9.82
CA THR A 24 9.18 20.64 9.90
C THR A 24 9.04 19.44 10.86
N PRO A 25 8.40 19.59 12.04
CA PRO A 25 8.30 18.52 13.02
C PRO A 25 7.17 17.52 12.72
N LYS A 26 6.14 17.90 11.94
CA LYS A 26 5.00 17.04 11.62
C LYS A 26 4.73 17.00 10.12
N ILE A 27 5.03 15.86 9.50
CA ILE A 27 4.94 15.67 8.05
C ILE A 27 3.88 14.61 7.73
N VAL A 28 3.02 14.90 6.76
CA VAL A 28 2.20 13.89 6.08
C VAL A 28 2.74 13.69 4.67
N THR A 29 2.91 12.45 4.24
CA THR A 29 3.34 12.11 2.88
C THR A 29 2.26 11.34 2.13
N LEU A 30 2.06 11.66 0.85
CA LEU A 30 1.23 10.90 -0.09
C LEU A 30 2.12 10.43 -1.24
N THR A 31 2.03 9.16 -1.64
CA THR A 31 2.79 8.64 -2.78
C THR A 31 1.95 7.75 -3.70
N GLY A 32 2.40 7.67 -4.94
CA GLY A 32 1.93 6.70 -5.93
C GLY A 32 3.09 5.97 -6.61
N ALA A 33 2.80 5.29 -7.72
CA ALA A 33 3.70 4.31 -8.34
C ALA A 33 5.07 4.88 -8.76
N GLY A 34 5.18 6.21 -8.91
CA GLY A 34 6.41 6.92 -9.25
C GLY A 34 7.59 6.57 -8.32
N ILE A 35 7.33 6.38 -7.01
CA ILE A 35 8.38 6.08 -6.03
C ILE A 35 8.97 4.66 -6.18
N SER A 36 8.28 3.78 -6.91
CA SER A 36 8.63 2.37 -7.13
C SER A 36 9.20 2.09 -8.52
N THR A 37 9.20 3.07 -9.42
CA THR A 37 9.71 2.94 -10.81
C THR A 37 11.16 2.44 -10.89
N ASN A 38 12.01 2.90 -9.97
CA ASN A 38 13.41 2.48 -9.88
C ASN A 38 13.64 1.27 -8.97
N ALA A 39 12.58 0.60 -8.48
CA ALA A 39 12.68 -0.60 -7.64
C ALA A 39 12.95 -1.88 -8.46
N GLY A 40 13.13 -1.76 -9.79
CA GLY A 40 13.32 -2.89 -10.69
C GLY A 40 12.02 -3.57 -11.10
N ILE A 41 10.89 -2.86 -11.07
CA ILE A 41 9.56 -3.38 -11.40
C ILE A 41 9.31 -3.22 -12.91
N PRO A 42 9.35 -4.28 -13.74
CA PRO A 42 8.45 -4.36 -14.88
C PRO A 42 7.06 -4.67 -14.33
N MET A 43 6.06 -3.85 -14.69
CA MET A 43 4.67 -3.84 -14.19
C MET A 43 3.94 -5.21 -14.20
N SER A 44 4.56 -6.26 -14.74
CA SER A 44 4.01 -7.62 -14.85
C SER A 44 4.72 -8.69 -14.02
N ARG A 45 5.85 -8.43 -13.34
CA ARG A 45 6.59 -9.49 -12.60
C ARG A 45 7.03 -9.09 -11.20
N ILE A 46 6.17 -9.46 -10.26
CA ILE A 46 6.42 -9.88 -8.88
C ILE A 46 7.04 -8.82 -7.95
N ALA A 47 6.16 -8.10 -7.24
CA ALA A 47 6.46 -7.24 -6.10
C ALA A 47 7.37 -7.91 -5.04
N SER A 48 7.34 -9.24 -4.92
CA SER A 48 8.22 -9.98 -3.98
C SER A 48 9.72 -9.80 -4.26
N ARG A 49 10.15 -9.59 -5.52
CA ARG A 49 11.57 -9.44 -5.88
C ARG A 49 12.07 -7.99 -5.89
N ALA A 50 11.16 -7.03 -5.87
CA ALA A 50 11.51 -5.61 -5.88
C ALA A 50 12.13 -5.18 -4.55
N SER A 51 13.13 -4.31 -4.62
CA SER A 51 13.81 -3.74 -3.44
C SER A 51 13.30 -2.34 -3.15
N PRO A 52 13.07 -1.96 -1.88
CA PRO A 52 12.64 -0.61 -1.54
C PRO A 52 13.59 0.46 -2.10
N THR A 53 13.02 1.52 -2.67
CA THR A 53 13.80 2.62 -3.25
C THR A 53 14.37 3.54 -2.17
N ARG A 54 15.23 4.48 -2.59
CA ARG A 54 15.74 5.53 -1.69
C ARG A 54 14.61 6.34 -1.05
N THR A 55 13.51 6.56 -1.76
CA THR A 55 12.34 7.28 -1.26
C THR A 55 11.66 6.53 -0.11
N HIS A 56 11.47 5.21 -0.23
CA HIS A 56 10.91 4.39 0.86
C HIS A 56 11.76 4.49 2.15
N ARG A 57 13.09 4.39 2.00
CA ARG A 57 14.02 4.53 3.13
C ARG A 57 14.01 5.94 3.72
N PHE A 58 13.86 6.96 2.88
CA PHE A 58 13.75 8.34 3.34
C PHE A 58 12.48 8.56 4.18
N ILE A 59 11.33 8.05 3.73
CA ILE A 59 10.07 8.15 4.49
C ILE A 59 10.19 7.39 5.82
N ARG A 60 10.81 6.21 5.80
CA ARG A 60 11.13 5.46 7.02
C ARG A 60 12.01 6.27 7.99
N ASN A 61 13.01 6.99 7.50
CA ASN A 61 13.84 7.85 8.34
C ASN A 61 13.05 9.00 8.98
N LEU A 62 12.07 9.59 8.27
CA LEU A 62 11.18 10.60 8.87
C LEU A 62 10.36 10.04 10.03
N ARG A 63 9.92 8.79 9.90
CA ARG A 63 9.20 8.08 10.95
C ARG A 63 10.09 7.79 12.16
N ASP A 64 11.28 7.25 11.93
CA ASP A 64 12.21 6.93 13.02
C ASP A 64 12.73 8.19 13.73
N ALA A 65 12.74 9.33 13.03
CA ALA A 65 13.00 10.64 13.63
C ALA A 65 11.81 11.21 14.42
N GLY A 66 10.66 10.52 14.48
CA GLY A 66 9.44 10.99 15.16
C GLY A 66 8.72 12.14 14.46
N ARG A 67 9.01 12.36 13.18
CA ARG A 67 8.53 13.54 12.42
C ARG A 67 7.44 13.22 11.41
N LEU A 68 7.23 11.94 11.11
CA LEU A 68 6.15 11.48 10.23
C LEU A 68 4.86 11.29 11.03
N VAL A 69 3.82 12.04 10.67
CA VAL A 69 2.46 11.85 11.18
C VAL A 69 1.85 10.61 10.54
N ARG A 70 1.87 10.55 9.21
CA ARG A 70 1.45 9.38 8.43
C ARG A 70 2.04 9.40 7.03
N HIS A 71 2.16 8.20 6.48
CA HIS A 71 2.41 7.97 5.07
C HIS A 71 1.20 7.30 4.44
N TYR A 72 0.58 7.98 3.46
CA TYR A 72 -0.46 7.43 2.60
C TYR A 72 0.18 6.98 1.29
N THR A 73 -0.04 5.73 0.90
CA THR A 73 0.47 5.18 -0.37
C THR A 73 -0.70 4.59 -1.17
N GLN A 74 -0.72 4.85 -2.47
CA GLN A 74 -1.65 4.19 -3.40
C GLN A 74 -1.09 2.87 -3.93
N ASN A 75 0.16 2.55 -3.57
CA ASN A 75 0.86 1.40 -4.11
C ASN A 75 0.38 0.09 -3.46
N ILE A 76 0.25 -0.95 -4.28
CA ILE A 76 -0.07 -2.32 -3.85
C ILE A 76 1.15 -3.24 -3.98
N ASP A 77 2.37 -2.66 -4.02
CA ASP A 77 3.63 -3.38 -4.21
C ASP A 77 4.30 -3.81 -2.87
N CYS A 78 3.73 -3.40 -1.74
CA CYS A 78 4.16 -3.76 -0.38
C CYS A 78 5.63 -3.39 -0.07
N LEU A 79 6.23 -2.42 -0.78
CA LEU A 79 7.63 -2.04 -0.55
C LEU A 79 7.84 -1.27 0.75
N GLU A 80 6.80 -0.62 1.26
CA GLU A 80 6.76 0.05 2.56
C GLU A 80 7.01 -0.94 3.71
N GLU A 81 6.42 -2.13 3.64
CA GLU A 81 6.57 -3.20 4.64
C GLU A 81 8.01 -3.73 4.70
N LYS A 82 8.68 -3.80 3.55
CA LYS A 82 10.09 -4.22 3.46
C LYS A 82 11.06 -3.24 4.12
N VAL A 83 10.65 -2.00 4.40
CA VAL A 83 11.40 -1.05 5.24
C VAL A 83 10.79 -0.94 6.65
N GLY A 84 9.96 -1.91 7.03
CA GLY A 84 9.33 -2.04 8.34
C GLY A 84 8.31 -0.95 8.65
N MET A 85 7.70 -0.32 7.65
CA MET A 85 6.50 0.51 7.84
C MET A 85 5.24 -0.37 7.82
N SER A 86 4.20 0.05 8.54
CA SER A 86 2.90 -0.65 8.54
C SER A 86 2.00 -0.06 7.46
N THR A 87 1.34 -0.92 6.69
CA THR A 87 0.32 -0.61 5.68
C THR A 87 -1.10 -0.89 6.18
N ASP A 88 -1.23 -1.55 7.33
CA ASP A 88 -2.53 -1.85 7.92
C ASP A 88 -3.12 -0.59 8.58
N LEU A 89 -4.38 -0.32 8.25
CA LEU A 89 -5.18 0.73 8.87
C LEU A 89 -5.46 0.47 10.37
N ARG A 90 -5.19 -0.74 10.89
CA ARG A 90 -5.42 -1.21 12.27
C ARG A 90 -4.23 -1.94 12.95
N GLU A 91 -3.14 -2.20 12.22
CA GLU A 91 -1.85 -2.90 12.55
C GLU A 91 -1.75 -4.45 12.42
N GLY A 92 -0.86 -4.90 11.49
CA GLY A 92 -0.24 -6.24 11.38
C GLY A 92 0.08 -6.69 9.91
N PRO A 93 1.32 -7.11 9.55
CA PRO A 93 1.69 -7.51 8.19
C PRO A 93 1.35 -8.98 7.95
N GLU A 94 0.13 -9.23 7.51
CA GLU A 94 -0.17 -10.51 6.85
C GLU A 94 -0.77 -10.18 5.51
N ASN A 95 0.05 -10.19 4.45
CA ASN A 95 -0.47 -10.44 3.11
C ASN A 95 -0.98 -11.89 3.09
N ARG A 96 -2.16 -12.09 3.69
CA ARG A 96 -2.85 -13.38 3.74
C ARG A 96 -3.21 -13.87 2.34
N TRP A 97 -2.94 -13.10 1.28
CA TRP A 97 -3.16 -13.51 -0.10
C TRP A 97 -2.14 -14.54 -0.58
N ASP A 98 -0.89 -14.50 -0.10
CA ASP A 98 0.17 -15.39 -0.60
C ASP A 98 0.08 -16.83 -0.06
N GLU A 99 -0.77 -17.09 0.94
CA GLU A 99 -0.91 -18.44 1.51
C GLU A 99 -1.67 -19.39 0.56
N GLY A 100 -1.19 -20.63 0.42
CA GLY A 100 -1.91 -21.70 -0.29
C GLY A 100 -1.79 -21.65 -1.83
N GLY A 101 -0.73 -21.04 -2.37
CA GLY A 101 -0.46 -21.01 -3.81
C GLY A 101 -1.46 -20.18 -4.63
N ARG A 102 -2.10 -19.20 -3.98
CA ARG A 102 -3.06 -18.29 -4.62
C ARG A 102 -2.36 -17.34 -5.59
N ASP A 103 -1.17 -16.88 -5.24
CA ASP A 103 -0.30 -16.06 -6.06
C ASP A 103 0.03 -16.75 -7.41
N GLU A 104 0.41 -18.03 -7.39
CA GLU A 104 0.69 -18.81 -8.59
C GLU A 104 -0.54 -18.93 -9.50
N LYS A 105 -1.71 -19.19 -8.91
CA LYS A 105 -2.98 -19.25 -9.66
C LYS A 105 -3.30 -17.90 -10.29
N THR A 106 -3.23 -16.81 -9.52
CA THR A 106 -3.47 -15.46 -10.03
C THR A 106 -2.48 -15.09 -11.14
N LEU A 107 -1.19 -15.41 -10.98
CA LEU A 107 -0.15 -15.20 -12.01
C LEU A 107 -0.39 -16.02 -13.29
N SER A 108 -1.03 -17.18 -13.17
CA SER A 108 -1.46 -18.00 -14.31
C SER A 108 -2.75 -17.50 -14.98
N GLY A 109 -3.33 -16.40 -14.52
CA GLY A 109 -4.59 -15.84 -15.01
C GLY A 109 -5.83 -16.61 -14.52
N ARG A 110 -5.69 -17.39 -13.45
CA ARG A 110 -6.80 -18.15 -12.84
C ARG A 110 -7.19 -17.56 -11.50
N GLU A 111 -8.47 -17.55 -11.22
CA GLU A 111 -8.98 -17.13 -9.92
C GLU A 111 -8.93 -18.32 -8.93
N PRO A 112 -8.32 -18.18 -7.75
CA PRO A 112 -8.35 -19.21 -6.73
C PRO A 112 -9.78 -19.44 -6.23
N LEU A 113 -10.15 -20.70 -5.97
CA LEU A 113 -11.43 -21.02 -5.33
C LEU A 113 -11.41 -20.59 -3.86
N CYS A 114 -12.57 -20.20 -3.34
CA CYS A 114 -12.76 -19.90 -1.92
C CYS A 114 -12.73 -21.20 -1.09
N PRO A 115 -11.74 -21.36 -0.17
CA PRO A 115 -11.63 -22.55 0.67
C PRO A 115 -12.87 -22.78 1.52
N GLY A 116 -13.43 -21.72 2.12
CA GLY A 116 -14.64 -21.83 2.94
C GLY A 116 -15.87 -22.26 2.13
N CYS A 117 -16.04 -21.77 0.90
CA CYS A 117 -17.12 -22.25 0.03
C CYS A 117 -16.92 -23.71 -0.39
N ALA A 118 -15.67 -24.12 -0.61
CA ALA A 118 -15.34 -25.50 -0.97
C ALA A 118 -15.66 -26.46 0.18
N GLU A 119 -15.25 -26.12 1.40
CA GLU A 119 -15.52 -26.90 2.62
C GLU A 119 -17.02 -27.08 2.88
N VAL A 120 -17.80 -26.00 2.73
CA VAL A 120 -19.27 -26.06 2.84
C VAL A 120 -19.87 -26.99 1.78
N SER A 121 -19.40 -26.91 0.54
CA SER A 121 -19.90 -27.76 -0.54
C SER A 121 -19.55 -29.24 -0.31
N GLU A 122 -18.33 -29.53 0.13
CA GLU A 122 -17.87 -30.88 0.46
C GLU A 122 -18.66 -31.50 1.62
N THR A 123 -18.89 -30.74 2.69
CA THR A 123 -19.71 -31.16 3.85
C THR A 123 -21.14 -31.53 3.42
N ARG A 124 -21.70 -30.83 2.43
CA ARG A 124 -23.04 -31.14 1.90
C ARG A 124 -23.05 -32.42 1.09
N VAL A 125 -22.06 -32.62 0.22
CA VAL A 125 -21.95 -33.81 -0.63
C VAL A 125 -21.75 -35.06 0.24
N THR A 126 -20.87 -34.99 1.24
CA THR A 126 -20.65 -36.09 2.21
C THR A 126 -21.91 -36.40 3.02
N SER A 127 -22.78 -35.42 3.22
CA SER A 127 -24.11 -35.60 3.84
C SER A 127 -25.21 -36.06 2.87
N GLY A 128 -24.87 -36.47 1.64
CA GLY A 128 -25.83 -36.94 0.62
C GLY A 128 -26.68 -35.83 -0.01
N LYS A 129 -26.36 -34.55 0.23
CA LYS A 129 -27.04 -33.40 -0.37
C LYS A 129 -26.34 -32.99 -1.67
N ARG A 130 -27.07 -32.26 -2.53
CA ARG A 130 -26.48 -31.66 -3.73
C ARG A 130 -25.39 -30.63 -3.35
N ALA A 131 -24.29 -30.66 -4.10
CA ALA A 131 -23.22 -29.68 -4.05
C ALA A 131 -23.75 -28.25 -4.27
N THR A 132 -23.09 -27.27 -3.65
CA THR A 132 -23.35 -25.84 -3.84
C THR A 132 -22.24 -25.21 -4.68
N ALA A 133 -22.55 -24.09 -5.33
CA ALA A 133 -21.55 -23.31 -6.05
C ALA A 133 -20.41 -22.89 -5.11
N VAL A 134 -19.18 -23.03 -5.59
CA VAL A 134 -17.97 -22.57 -4.89
C VAL A 134 -17.55 -21.25 -5.52
N GLY A 135 -17.49 -20.19 -4.71
CA GLY A 135 -17.05 -18.86 -5.19
C GLY A 135 -15.55 -18.82 -5.49
N THR A 136 -15.13 -17.80 -6.25
CA THR A 136 -13.72 -17.46 -6.47
C THR A 136 -13.28 -16.33 -5.54
N LEU A 137 -11.99 -16.30 -5.22
CA LEU A 137 -11.36 -15.23 -4.44
C LEU A 137 -10.75 -14.20 -5.40
N ARG A 138 -10.90 -12.92 -5.07
CA ARG A 138 -10.16 -11.81 -5.67
C ARG A 138 -9.26 -11.13 -4.62
N PRO A 139 -8.09 -10.59 -5.01
CA PRO A 139 -7.26 -9.81 -4.08
C PRO A 139 -8.05 -8.66 -3.47
N ASP A 140 -7.75 -8.32 -2.22
CA ASP A 140 -8.36 -7.19 -1.51
C ASP A 140 -7.74 -5.86 -1.97
N ILE A 141 -8.07 -5.49 -3.20
CA ILE A 141 -7.68 -4.24 -3.85
C ILE A 141 -8.91 -3.53 -4.39
N VAL A 142 -8.88 -2.20 -4.34
CA VAL A 142 -9.91 -1.37 -4.95
C VAL A 142 -9.57 -1.21 -6.42
N LEU A 143 -10.47 -1.67 -7.31
CA LEU A 143 -10.32 -1.45 -8.75
C LEU A 143 -10.89 -0.09 -9.16
N TYR A 144 -10.57 0.33 -10.39
CA TYR A 144 -11.27 1.47 -10.98
C TYR A 144 -12.77 1.21 -11.00
N ASP A 145 -13.54 2.25 -10.67
CA ASP A 145 -15.00 2.20 -10.57
C ASP A 145 -15.55 1.33 -9.42
N GLU A 146 -14.70 0.77 -8.55
CA GLU A 146 -15.12 0.15 -7.28
C GLU A 146 -15.13 1.18 -6.14
N GLU A 147 -16.14 1.06 -5.26
CA GLU A 147 -16.14 1.79 -3.99
C GLU A 147 -15.23 1.09 -2.97
N ASP A 148 -14.42 1.86 -2.24
CA ASP A 148 -13.66 1.31 -1.11
C ASP A 148 -14.58 1.09 0.08
N LEU A 149 -14.79 -0.18 0.46
CA LEU A 149 -15.56 -0.58 1.64
C LEU A 149 -15.01 0.03 2.96
N ARG A 150 -13.79 0.55 2.95
CA ARG A 150 -13.10 1.17 4.08
C ARG A 150 -13.11 2.69 4.01
N ALA A 151 -13.78 3.31 3.03
CA ALA A 151 -13.76 4.76 2.79
C ALA A 151 -14.11 5.57 4.06
N GLU A 152 -15.09 5.14 4.85
CA GLU A 152 -15.45 5.80 6.11
C GLU A 152 -14.31 5.75 7.14
N SER A 153 -13.66 4.58 7.27
CA SER A 153 -12.52 4.40 8.18
C SER A 153 -11.32 5.23 7.72
N ILE A 154 -11.04 5.26 6.42
CA ILE A 154 -9.99 6.08 5.82
C ILE A 154 -10.27 7.56 6.08
N ASN A 155 -11.51 8.02 5.87
CA ASN A 155 -11.89 9.40 6.12
C ASN A 155 -11.71 9.76 7.61
N ALA A 156 -12.12 8.90 8.54
CA ALA A 156 -11.90 9.13 9.97
C ALA A 156 -10.40 9.28 10.31
N ILE A 157 -9.54 8.46 9.70
CA ILE A 157 -8.08 8.55 9.84
C ILE A 157 -7.55 9.87 9.28
N ILE A 158 -8.02 10.29 8.09
CA ILE A 158 -7.65 11.58 7.49
C ILE A 158 -8.04 12.73 8.42
N GLN A 159 -9.27 12.74 8.94
CA GLN A 159 -9.72 13.79 9.86
C GLN A 159 -8.87 13.83 11.14
N TYR A 160 -8.53 12.65 11.68
CA TYR A 160 -7.65 12.56 12.84
C TYR A 160 -6.26 13.14 12.53
N ASP A 161 -5.64 12.78 11.42
CA ASP A 161 -4.31 13.29 11.04
C ASP A 161 -4.32 14.79 10.78
N LEU A 162 -5.36 15.32 10.12
CA LEU A 162 -5.54 16.76 9.93
C LEU A 162 -5.67 17.49 11.27
N SER A 163 -6.33 16.88 12.26
CA SER A 163 -6.43 17.45 13.61
C SER A 163 -5.07 17.57 14.33
N ARG A 164 -4.07 16.77 13.93
CA ARG A 164 -2.68 16.86 14.45
C ARG A 164 -1.95 18.11 14.00
N ARG A 165 -2.54 18.88 13.06
CA ARG A 165 -1.99 20.08 12.42
C ARG A 165 -0.62 19.81 11.82
N PRO A 166 -0.54 19.03 10.72
CA PRO A 166 0.72 18.82 10.03
C PRO A 166 1.23 20.14 9.45
N ASP A 167 2.54 20.33 9.54
CA ASP A 167 3.22 21.56 9.12
C ASP A 167 3.59 21.52 7.63
N SER A 168 3.60 20.33 7.02
CA SER A 168 3.84 20.15 5.58
C SER A 168 3.16 18.89 5.03
N PHE A 169 2.72 18.97 3.78
CA PHE A 169 2.31 17.84 2.95
C PHE A 169 3.33 17.64 1.83
N SER A 170 3.83 16.42 1.67
CA SER A 170 4.63 16.02 0.51
C SER A 170 3.79 15.14 -0.39
N LEU A 171 3.62 15.55 -1.65
CA LEU A 171 2.96 14.80 -2.73
C LEU A 171 4.02 14.19 -3.65
#